data_AF-A0A376L495-F1
#
_entry.id   AF-A0A376L495-F1
#
_cell.length_a   1.000
_cell.length_b   1.000
_cell.length_c   1.000
_cell.angle_alpha   90.00
_cell.angle_beta   90.00
_cell.angle_gamma   90.00
#
_symmetry.space_group_name_H-M   'P 1'
#
loop_
_entity.id
_entity.type
_entity.pdbx_description
1 polymer ?
#
loop_
_entity_poly.entity_id
_entity_poly.type
_entity_poly.pdbx_seq_one_letter_code
_entity_poly.pdbx_strand_id
1 'polypeptide(L)'
;MLACARIGAVHSVIFGGFSPEAVAGRIIDSNSRLVITSDEGVRAGRSIPLKKNVDDALKNPNVTSVEHVVVLKRTGGKIDWQEGRDLWWHDLVEQASDQHQAEEMNAEDPLFYSLHLRFYR
;
A
#
# COMPACT_ATOMS: atom_id res chain seq x y z
N MET A 1 0.38 6.79 5.91
CA MET A 1 0.06 8.19 5.55
C MET A 1 1.04 9.15 6.18
N LEU A 2 0.99 9.41 7.49
CA LEU A 2 1.90 10.38 8.14
C LEU A 2 3.39 10.06 7.99
N ALA A 3 3.78 8.78 8.01
CA ALA A 3 5.16 8.38 7.75
C ALA A 3 5.64 8.81 6.35
N CYS A 4 4.78 8.69 5.32
CA CYS A 4 5.10 9.17 3.97
C CYS A 4 5.23 10.69 3.95
N ALA A 5 4.27 11.41 4.55
CA ALA A 5 4.30 12.87 4.62
C ALA A 5 5.55 13.40 5.35
N ARG A 6 5.99 12.71 6.43
CA ARG A 6 7.15 13.09 7.23
C ARG A 6 8.47 13.09 6.44
N ILE A 7 8.55 12.28 5.39
CA ILE A 7 9.73 12.14 4.53
C ILE A 7 9.51 12.73 3.13
N GLY A 8 8.41 13.48 2.93
CA GLY A 8 8.08 14.05 1.62
C GLY A 8 7.61 13.06 0.56
N ALA A 9 7.30 11.82 0.92
CA ALA A 9 6.78 10.83 -0.01
C ALA A 9 5.28 11.06 -0.29
N VAL A 10 4.92 11.00 -1.57
CA VAL A 10 3.52 11.14 -2.03
C VAL A 10 2.76 9.84 -1.79
N HIS A 11 1.81 9.83 -0.86
CA HIS A 11 1.01 8.64 -0.60
C HIS A 11 -0.25 8.58 -1.47
N SER A 12 -0.56 7.41 -2.02
CA SER A 12 -1.80 7.14 -2.78
C SER A 12 -2.65 6.13 -2.03
N VAL A 13 -3.77 6.58 -1.45
CA VAL A 13 -4.63 5.72 -0.62
C VAL A 13 -5.66 5.03 -1.50
N ILE A 14 -5.60 3.70 -1.51
CA ILE A 14 -6.55 2.85 -2.25
C ILE A 14 -7.56 2.27 -1.26
N PHE A 15 -8.85 2.42 -1.54
CA PHE A 15 -9.91 1.89 -0.69
C PHE A 15 -9.85 0.34 -0.65
N GLY A 16 -9.81 -0.23 0.55
CA GLY A 16 -9.63 -1.68 0.75
C GLY A 16 -10.75 -2.59 0.22
N GLY A 17 -11.87 -2.02 -0.24
CA GLY A 17 -12.93 -2.77 -0.92
C GLY A 17 -12.81 -2.80 -2.45
N PHE A 18 -11.75 -2.24 -3.04
CA PHE A 18 -11.54 -2.30 -4.49
C PHE A 18 -11.07 -3.67 -4.97
N SER A 19 -11.42 -3.99 -6.22
CA SER A 19 -11.01 -5.21 -6.90
C SER A 19 -9.50 -5.18 -7.22
N PRO A 20 -8.85 -6.33 -7.41
CA PRO A 20 -7.44 -6.39 -7.81
C PRO A 20 -7.13 -5.55 -9.05
N GLU A 21 -8.01 -5.53 -10.05
CA GLU A 21 -7.86 -4.70 -11.25
C GLU A 21 -7.87 -3.20 -10.94
N ALA A 22 -8.78 -2.76 -10.05
CA ALA A 22 -8.84 -1.36 -9.62
C ALA A 22 -7.63 -0.96 -8.78
N VAL A 23 -7.01 -1.91 -8.06
CA VAL A 23 -5.73 -1.70 -7.35
C VAL A 23 -4.58 -1.60 -8.37
N ALA A 24 -4.48 -2.54 -9.31
CA ALA A 24 -3.43 -2.56 -10.33
C ALA A 24 -3.42 -1.27 -11.16
N GLY A 25 -4.57 -0.83 -11.67
CA GLY A 25 -4.66 0.40 -12.44
C GLY A 25 -4.16 1.65 -11.70
N ARG A 26 -4.39 1.72 -10.39
CA ARG A 26 -3.88 2.83 -9.55
C ARG A 26 -2.39 2.74 -9.34
N ILE A 27 -1.85 1.54 -9.09
CA ILE A 27 -0.40 1.32 -8.94
C ILE A 27 0.33 1.72 -10.22
N ILE A 28 -0.20 1.34 -11.38
CA ILE A 28 0.36 1.68 -12.70
C ILE A 28 0.37 3.20 -12.90
N ASP A 29 -0.76 3.85 -12.67
CA ASP A 29 -0.94 5.28 -12.88
C ASP A 29 -0.07 6.14 -11.95
N SER A 30 0.06 5.75 -10.67
CA SER A 30 0.93 6.45 -9.72
C SER A 30 2.38 6.00 -9.76
N ASN A 31 2.73 5.00 -10.57
CA ASN A 31 4.07 4.39 -10.63
C ASN A 31 4.62 4.04 -9.22
N SER A 32 3.77 3.47 -8.36
CA SER A 32 4.09 3.26 -6.95
C SER A 32 5.16 2.19 -6.74
N ARG A 33 6.18 2.50 -5.95
CA ARG A 33 7.29 1.56 -5.65
C ARG A 33 7.06 0.65 -4.46
N LEU A 34 6.17 1.05 -3.56
CA LEU A 34 5.87 0.34 -2.32
C LEU A 34 4.36 0.26 -2.12
N VAL A 35 3.87 -0.92 -1.74
CA VAL A 35 2.49 -1.11 -1.27
C VAL A 35 2.50 -1.41 0.23
N ILE A 36 1.68 -0.70 0.99
CA ILE A 36 1.43 -1.01 2.41
C ILE A 36 0.01 -1.54 2.53
N THR A 37 -0.15 -2.75 3.04
CA THR A 37 -1.44 -3.45 3.16
C THR A 37 -1.52 -4.22 4.48
N SER A 38 -2.60 -4.95 4.73
CA SER A 38 -2.67 -5.96 5.78
C SER A 38 -2.96 -7.35 5.20
N ASP A 39 -2.74 -8.38 6.00
CA ASP A 39 -3.18 -9.75 5.69
C ASP A 39 -4.67 -9.76 5.31
N GLU A 40 -5.52 -9.33 6.25
CA GLU A 40 -6.95 -9.15 6.07
C GLU A 40 -7.43 -7.87 6.75
N GLY A 41 -8.55 -7.33 6.27
CA GLY A 41 -9.35 -6.34 6.99
C GLY A 41 -10.52 -7.01 7.70
N VAL A 42 -11.08 -6.38 8.74
CA VAL A 42 -12.32 -6.83 9.38
C VAL A 42 -13.34 -5.72 9.31
N ARG A 43 -14.48 -5.96 8.64
CA ARG A 43 -15.56 -4.99 8.52
C ARG A 43 -16.91 -5.70 8.68
N ALA A 44 -17.75 -5.19 9.58
CA ALA A 44 -19.06 -5.78 9.90
C ALA A 44 -18.99 -7.29 10.19
N GLY A 45 -17.95 -7.70 10.94
CA GLY A 45 -17.72 -9.11 11.30
C GLY A 45 -17.20 -10.01 10.18
N ARG A 46 -16.94 -9.48 8.98
CA ARG A 46 -16.43 -10.24 7.83
C ARG A 46 -14.97 -9.89 7.55
N SER A 47 -14.18 -10.90 7.19
CA SER A 47 -12.82 -10.72 6.68
C SER A 47 -12.83 -10.19 5.25
N ILE A 48 -11.92 -9.25 4.96
CA ILE A 48 -11.65 -8.69 3.63
C ILE A 48 -10.24 -9.13 3.25
N PRO A 49 -10.04 -9.87 2.14
CA PRO A 49 -8.76 -10.51 1.82
C PRO A 49 -7.79 -9.51 1.15
N LEU A 50 -7.28 -8.55 1.92
CA LEU A 50 -6.50 -7.41 1.42
C LEU A 50 -5.17 -7.84 0.78
N LYS A 51 -4.39 -8.71 1.44
CA LYS A 51 -3.12 -9.21 0.86
C LYS A 51 -3.35 -9.99 -0.42
N LYS A 52 -4.36 -10.86 -0.45
CA LYS A 52 -4.74 -11.59 -1.67
C LYS A 52 -5.08 -10.65 -2.82
N ASN A 53 -5.85 -9.60 -2.56
CA ASN A 53 -6.21 -8.63 -3.59
C ASN A 53 -4.97 -7.88 -4.14
N VAL A 54 -4.00 -7.59 -3.28
CA VAL A 54 -2.71 -7.02 -3.69
C VAL A 54 -1.94 -8.02 -4.54
N ASP A 55 -1.80 -9.27 -4.11
CA ASP A 55 -1.07 -10.30 -4.87
C ASP A 55 -1.67 -10.52 -6.27
N ASP A 56 -3.00 -10.56 -6.36
CA ASP A 56 -3.70 -10.70 -7.64
C ASP A 56 -3.54 -9.44 -8.51
N ALA A 57 -3.43 -8.24 -7.91
CA ALA A 57 -3.15 -7.00 -8.64
C ALA A 57 -1.71 -6.97 -9.20
N LEU A 58 -0.73 -7.44 -8.42
CA LEU A 58 0.68 -7.46 -8.81
C LEU A 58 1.00 -8.52 -9.89
N LYS A 59 0.08 -9.43 -10.20
CA LYS A 59 0.21 -10.35 -11.34
C LYS A 59 -0.07 -9.67 -12.68
N ASN A 60 -0.66 -8.48 -12.69
CA ASN A 60 -0.89 -7.74 -13.92
C ASN A 60 0.47 -7.35 -14.54
N PRO A 61 0.77 -7.73 -15.80
CA PRO A 61 2.08 -7.54 -16.41
C PRO A 61 2.48 -6.06 -16.57
N ASN A 62 1.52 -5.13 -16.49
CA ASN A 62 1.79 -3.70 -16.54
C ASN A 62 2.21 -3.13 -15.18
N VAL A 63 2.01 -3.86 -14.08
CA VAL A 63 2.50 -3.47 -12.75
C VAL A 63 3.97 -3.84 -12.67
N THR A 64 4.83 -2.88 -12.98
CA THR A 64 6.30 -3.09 -13.06
C THR A 64 7.09 -2.28 -12.03
N SER A 65 6.42 -1.41 -11.28
CA SER A 65 7.06 -0.44 -10.39
C SER A 65 7.25 -0.92 -8.96
N VAL A 66 6.47 -1.91 -8.50
CA VAL A 66 6.43 -2.32 -7.09
C VAL A 66 7.63 -3.20 -6.76
N GLU A 67 8.47 -2.73 -5.85
CA GLU A 67 9.65 -3.44 -5.36
C GLU A 67 9.35 -4.20 -4.07
N HIS A 68 8.52 -3.63 -3.19
CA HIS A 68 8.23 -4.18 -1.87
C HIS A 68 6.74 -4.08 -1.51
N VAL A 69 6.29 -5.02 -0.68
CA VAL A 69 4.95 -5.02 -0.06
C VAL A 69 5.10 -5.16 1.45
N VAL A 70 4.78 -4.11 2.20
CA VAL A 70 4.74 -4.19 3.66
C VAL A 70 3.35 -4.64 4.12
N VAL A 71 3.30 -5.72 4.89
CA VAL A 71 2.08 -6.37 5.34
C VAL A 71 1.93 -6.21 6.84
N LEU A 72 0.85 -5.58 7.28
CA LEU A 72 0.41 -5.58 8.67
C LEU A 72 -0.31 -6.89 8.99
N LYS A 73 0.11 -7.59 10.04
CA LYS A 73 -0.60 -8.76 10.57
C LYS A 73 -1.78 -8.30 11.43
N ARG A 74 -2.97 -8.17 10.83
CA ARG A 74 -4.17 -7.68 11.50
C ARG A 74 -5.02 -8.81 12.08
N THR A 75 -5.17 -9.92 11.36
CA THR A 75 -5.98 -11.07 11.79
C THR A 75 -5.15 -12.32 12.06
N GLY A 76 -3.96 -12.42 11.44
CA GLY A 76 -3.18 -13.65 11.43
C GLY A 76 -3.76 -14.72 10.49
N GLY A 77 -4.63 -14.32 9.55
CA GLY A 77 -5.19 -15.20 8.53
C GLY A 77 -4.12 -15.81 7.62
N LYS A 78 -4.48 -16.90 6.94
CA LYS A 78 -3.57 -17.56 6.00
C LYS A 78 -3.46 -16.73 4.71
N ILE A 79 -2.25 -16.29 4.40
CA ILE A 79 -1.93 -15.52 3.20
C ILE A 79 -0.80 -16.18 2.42
N ASP A 80 -0.75 -15.93 1.12
CA ASP A 80 0.41 -16.24 0.29
C ASP A 80 1.52 -15.23 0.56
N TRP A 81 2.77 -15.67 0.42
CA TRP A 81 3.95 -14.86 0.70
C TRP A 81 4.99 -15.03 -0.41
N GLN A 82 5.53 -13.91 -0.88
CA GLN A 82 6.61 -13.89 -1.86
C GLN A 82 7.92 -13.41 -1.20
N GLU A 83 8.89 -14.31 -1.11
CA GLU A 83 10.22 -14.00 -0.58
C GLU A 83 10.91 -12.89 -1.39
N GLY A 84 11.64 -12.02 -0.70
CA GLY A 84 12.33 -10.87 -1.29
C GLY A 84 11.44 -9.66 -1.57
N ARG A 85 10.12 -9.83 -1.72
CA ARG A 85 9.16 -8.74 -1.97
C ARG A 85 8.33 -8.40 -0.74
N ASP A 86 7.78 -9.40 -0.07
CA ASP A 86 6.85 -9.23 1.04
C ASP A 86 7.61 -9.11 2.37
N LEU A 87 7.25 -8.11 3.17
CA LEU A 87 7.89 -7.79 4.44
C LEU A 87 6.83 -7.59 5.53
N TRP A 88 7.07 -8.11 6.73
CA TRP A 88 6.18 -7.89 7.87
C TRP A 88 6.38 -6.50 8.46
N TRP A 89 5.28 -5.80 8.71
CA TRP A 89 5.28 -4.49 9.36
C TRP A 89 5.96 -4.52 10.73
N HIS A 90 5.66 -5.53 11.56
CA HIS A 90 6.17 -5.60 12.93
C HIS A 90 7.68 -5.79 12.97
N ASP A 91 8.22 -6.64 12.11
CA ASP A 91 9.67 -6.84 11.98
C ASP A 91 10.40 -5.55 11.58
N LEU A 92 9.83 -4.77 10.65
CA LEU A 92 10.41 -3.51 10.20
C LEU A 92 10.37 -2.42 11.28
N VAL A 93 9.23 -2.27 11.95
CA VAL A 93 9.05 -1.22 12.96
C VAL A 93 9.86 -1.51 14.22
N GLU A 94 10.02 -2.77 14.62
CA GLU A 94 10.84 -3.15 15.77
C GLU A 94 12.33 -2.86 15.57
N GLN A 95 12.81 -2.92 14.32
CA GLN A 95 14.19 -2.60 13.95
C GLN A 95 14.44 -1.11 13.69
N ALA A 96 13.38 -0.32 13.51
CA ALA A 96 13.49 1.10 13.19
C ALA A 96 13.75 1.96 14.44
N SER A 97 14.47 3.07 14.27
CA SER A 97 14.62 4.07 15.34
C SER A 97 13.29 4.80 15.58
N ASP A 98 13.02 5.12 16.85
CA ASP A 98 11.93 6.01 17.26
C ASP A 98 12.26 7.50 17.03
N GLN A 99 13.49 7.82 16.65
CA GLN A 99 13.96 9.17 16.34
C GLN A 99 14.12 9.36 14.83
N HIS A 100 13.46 10.39 14.31
CA HIS A 100 13.60 10.83 12.91
C HIS A 100 13.34 12.32 12.84
N GLN A 101 14.26 13.11 12.25
CA GLN A 101 14.01 14.52 11.98
C GLN A 101 13.09 14.67 10.76
N ALA A 102 12.00 15.42 10.85
CA ALA A 102 11.08 15.57 9.71
C ALA A 102 11.75 16.36 8.58
N GLU A 103 11.48 15.95 7.34
CA GLU A 103 11.92 16.70 6.15
C GLU A 103 11.15 18.02 6.05
N GLU A 104 11.87 19.09 5.69
CA GLU A 104 11.26 20.38 5.40
C GLU A 104 10.72 20.36 3.96
N MET A 105 9.44 20.67 3.82
CA MET A 105 8.73 20.61 2.54
C MET A 105 8.22 22.01 2.17
N ASN A 106 8.23 22.33 0.87
CA ASN A 106 7.61 23.54 0.36
C ASN A 106 6.09 23.45 0.46
N ALA A 107 5.42 24.60 0.50
CA ALA A 107 3.96 24.66 0.53
C ALA A 107 3.29 23.98 -0.69
N GLU A 108 4.00 23.92 -1.82
CA GLU A 108 3.49 23.35 -3.09
C GLU A 108 4.00 21.94 -3.37
N ASP A 109 4.77 21.33 -2.46
CA ASP A 109 5.24 19.95 -2.65
C ASP A 109 4.05 18.97 -2.58
N PRO A 110 3.99 17.96 -3.47
CA PRO A 110 2.87 17.04 -3.52
C PRO A 110 2.80 16.19 -2.24
N LEU A 111 1.68 16.25 -1.53
CA LEU A 111 1.46 15.48 -0.30
C LEU A 111 0.86 14.10 -0.56
N PHE A 112 -0.15 14.04 -1.42
CA PHE A 112 -0.86 12.80 -1.71
C PHE A 112 -1.41 12.79 -3.14
N TYR A 113 -1.63 11.58 -3.65
CA TYR A 113 -2.30 11.33 -4.91
C TYR A 113 -3.64 10.66 -4.64
N SER A 114 -4.70 11.11 -5.32
CA SER A 114 -6.01 10.46 -5.26
C SER A 114 -6.64 10.49 -6.65
N LEU A 115 -6.59 9.36 -7.34
CA LEU A 115 -7.21 9.24 -8.66
C LEU A 115 -8.74 9.28 -8.50
N HIS A 116 -9.37 10.35 -8.98
CA HIS A 116 -10.81 10.42 -9.14
C HIS A 116 -11.22 9.47 -10.27
N LEU A 117 -12.05 8.47 -9.97
CA LEU A 117 -12.67 7.65 -11.01
C LEU A 117 -13.50 8.57 -11.89
N ARG A 118 -13.02 8.89 -13.09
CA ARG A 118 -13.91 9.33 -14.16
C ARG A 118 -14.78 8.13 -14.48
N PHE A 119 -15.96 8.09 -13.88
CA PHE A 119 -17.05 7.25 -14.36
C PHE A 119 -17.44 7.79 -15.74
N TYR A 120 -16.74 7.33 -16.78
CA TYR A 120 -17.28 7.42 -18.13
C TYR A 120 -18.53 6.53 -18.14
N ARG A 121 -19.69 7.17 -18.16
CA ARG A 121 -20.96 6.56 -18.54
C ARG A 121 -20.97 6.30 -20.04
#